data_AF-A0A7W0TTL7-F1
#
_entry.id   AF-A0A7W0TTL7-F1
#
_cell.length_a   1.000
_cell.length_b   1.000
_cell.length_c   1.000
_cell.angle_alpha   90.00
_cell.angle_beta   90.00
_cell.angle_gamma   90.00
#
_symmetry.space_group_name_H-M   'P 1'
#
loop_
_entity.id
_entity.type
_entity.pdbx_description
1 polymer ?
#
loop_
_entity_poly.entity_id
_entity_poly.type
_entity_poly.pdbx_seq_one_letter_code
_entity_poly.pdbx_strand_id
1 'polypeptide(L)'
;MTRSRRRLAETALTVAAPLALVVLWEIAARSGLIDARFWPPPSSLAITAGELIADGTLASNVGISLVRIGVGFSIGAIPAVVLGLVMGLWWPARALLLPIASALYAIPKIALVPLVLLVFGTGEAGKYAIVAISIFFLVVLNTVAGVLAIDRAYLEVARNFGAGAGARFLTVALPGALPSIFTGLRLGLGFSLIVIVGTEFIASDSGIGRLIYDSYQRLALRDMFVGLVVTGLLGWLLTFVVDLIERRLVPWRESA
;
A
#
# COMPACT_ATOMS: atom_id res chain seq x y z
N MET A 1 -27.03 3.21 25.80
CA MET A 1 -27.05 3.68 24.39
C MET A 1 -27.57 2.57 23.49
N THR A 2 -28.62 2.81 22.70
CA THR A 2 -29.07 1.85 21.68
C THR A 2 -27.96 1.65 20.64
N ARG A 3 -27.81 0.44 20.07
CA ARG A 3 -26.75 0.12 19.08
C ARG A 3 -26.69 1.11 17.90
N SER A 4 -27.84 1.68 17.51
CA SER A 4 -27.96 2.74 16.50
C SER A 4 -27.33 4.08 16.93
N ARG A 5 -27.55 4.53 18.19
CA ARG A 5 -26.93 5.76 18.72
C ARG A 5 -25.41 5.63 18.86
N ARG A 6 -24.91 4.43 19.19
CA ARG A 6 -23.47 4.15 19.26
C ARG A 6 -22.81 4.20 17.88
N ARG A 7 -23.41 3.57 16.87
CA ARG A 7 -22.92 3.63 15.47
C ARG A 7 -22.91 5.06 14.92
N LEU A 8 -23.98 5.83 15.15
CA LEU A 8 -24.04 7.24 14.74
C LEU A 8 -22.97 8.08 15.45
N ALA A 9 -22.75 7.86 16.74
CA ALA A 9 -21.69 8.53 17.48
C ALA A 9 -20.29 8.14 16.99
N GLU A 10 -20.05 6.86 16.68
CA GLU A 10 -18.79 6.36 16.12
C GLU A 10 -18.51 6.97 14.75
N THR A 11 -19.49 7.01 13.85
CA THR A 11 -19.35 7.66 12.54
C THR A 11 -19.13 9.17 12.70
N ALA A 12 -19.90 9.82 13.58
CA ALA A 12 -19.76 11.25 13.84
C ALA A 12 -18.35 11.59 14.37
N LEU A 13 -17.83 10.81 15.32
CA LEU A 13 -16.48 11.01 15.87
C LEU A 13 -15.39 10.75 14.82
N THR A 14 -15.57 9.71 13.99
CA THR A 14 -14.62 9.37 12.92
C THR A 14 -14.47 10.48 11.89
N VAL A 15 -15.55 11.21 11.58
CA VAL A 15 -15.53 12.33 10.63
C VAL A 15 -15.19 13.65 11.32
N ALA A 16 -15.68 13.86 12.54
CA ALA A 16 -15.46 15.09 13.30
C ALA A 16 -13.99 15.27 13.69
N ALA A 17 -13.26 14.20 14.03
CA ALA A 17 -11.87 14.33 14.47
C ALA A 17 -10.94 14.88 13.36
N PRO A 18 -10.93 14.35 12.12
CA PRO A 18 -10.16 14.94 11.02
C PRO A 18 -10.60 16.36 10.68
N LEU A 19 -11.90 16.64 10.69
CA LEU A 19 -12.41 17.99 10.40
C LEU A 19 -11.99 18.99 11.47
N ALA A 20 -12.07 18.62 12.74
CA ALA A 20 -11.60 19.44 13.85
C ALA A 20 -10.11 19.75 13.70
N LEU A 21 -9.29 18.76 13.33
CA LEU A 21 -7.87 18.97 13.07
C LEU A 21 -7.63 20.00 11.95
N VAL A 22 -8.35 19.88 10.83
CA VAL A 22 -8.24 20.82 9.69
C VAL A 22 -8.68 22.22 10.10
N VAL A 23 -9.80 22.36 10.83
CA VAL A 23 -10.31 23.64 11.30
C VAL A 23 -9.35 24.29 12.30
N LEU A 24 -8.80 23.52 13.25
CA LEU A 24 -7.83 24.02 14.22
C LEU A 24 -6.54 24.47 13.53
N TRP A 25 -6.06 23.73 12.52
CA TRP A 25 -4.91 24.13 11.72
C TRP A 25 -5.18 25.44 10.94
N GLU A 26 -6.33 25.55 10.29
CA GLU A 26 -6.75 26.77 9.59
C GLU A 26 -6.77 27.99 10.53
N ILE A 27 -7.38 27.85 11.70
CA ILE A 27 -7.45 28.92 12.70
C ILE A 27 -6.06 29.28 13.21
N ALA A 28 -5.23 28.29 13.54
CA ALA A 28 -3.88 28.52 14.04
C ALA A 28 -3.01 29.26 13.00
N ALA A 29 -3.09 28.88 11.73
CA ALA A 29 -2.34 29.53 10.65
C ALA A 29 -2.82 30.97 10.41
N ARG A 30 -4.14 31.20 10.39
CA ARG A 30 -4.72 32.54 10.14
C ARG A 30 -4.56 33.50 11.30
N SER A 31 -4.59 33.00 12.53
CA SER A 31 -4.40 33.81 13.74
C SER A 31 -2.94 34.18 14.00
N GLY A 32 -2.00 33.59 13.26
CA GLY A 32 -0.56 33.77 13.47
C GLY A 32 -0.02 32.98 14.67
N LEU A 33 -0.82 32.07 15.26
CA LEU A 33 -0.36 31.15 16.30
C LEU A 33 0.75 30.23 15.80
N ILE A 34 0.73 29.91 14.52
CA ILE A 34 1.80 29.24 13.79
C ILE A 34 2.19 30.07 12.56
N ASP A 35 3.46 30.00 12.15
CA ASP A 35 3.94 30.73 10.99
C ASP A 35 3.35 30.15 9.69
N ALA A 36 2.42 30.87 9.08
CA ALA A 36 1.73 30.48 7.85
C ALA A 36 2.66 30.33 6.64
N ARG A 37 3.91 30.80 6.72
CA ARG A 37 4.93 30.51 5.69
C ARG A 37 5.31 29.04 5.73
N PHE A 38 5.49 28.46 6.92
CA PHE A 38 5.85 27.06 7.12
C PHE A 38 4.64 26.12 7.22
N TRP A 39 3.51 26.65 7.69
CA TRP A 39 2.26 25.90 7.87
C TRP A 39 1.10 26.61 7.17
N PRO A 40 1.05 26.56 5.83
CA PRO A 40 0.00 27.25 5.07
C PRO A 40 -1.39 26.79 5.51
N PRO A 41 -2.39 27.70 5.56
CA PRO A 41 -3.75 27.34 5.92
C PRO A 41 -4.29 26.31 4.91
N PRO A 42 -4.99 25.24 5.36
CA PRO A 42 -5.64 24.26 4.50
C PRO A 42 -6.42 24.83 3.32
N SER A 43 -7.10 25.97 3.49
CA SER A 43 -7.83 26.62 2.38
C SER A 43 -6.91 27.02 1.22
N SER A 44 -5.67 27.45 1.53
CA SER A 44 -4.67 27.81 0.51
C SER A 44 -4.14 26.58 -0.22
N LEU A 45 -4.06 25.44 0.46
CA LEU A 45 -3.68 24.17 -0.15
C LEU A 45 -4.74 23.71 -1.17
N ALA A 46 -6.02 23.92 -0.87
CA ALA A 46 -7.10 23.61 -1.80
C ALA A 46 -7.03 24.46 -3.08
N ILE A 47 -6.67 25.74 -2.96
CA ILE A 47 -6.46 26.64 -4.12
C ILE A 47 -5.27 26.15 -4.95
N THR A 48 -4.12 25.93 -4.32
CA THR A 48 -2.91 25.42 -4.99
C THR A 48 -3.12 24.05 -5.62
N ALA A 49 -3.89 23.16 -4.99
CA ALA A 49 -4.27 21.90 -5.60
C ALA A 49 -5.09 22.12 -6.88
N GLY A 50 -6.03 23.07 -6.88
CA GLY A 50 -6.78 23.45 -8.07
C GLY A 50 -5.89 23.97 -9.20
N GLU A 51 -4.90 24.80 -8.87
CA GLU A 51 -3.91 25.32 -9.83
C GLU A 51 -3.07 24.19 -10.46
N LEU A 52 -2.51 23.31 -9.63
CA LEU A 52 -1.70 22.17 -10.07
C LEU A 52 -2.50 21.09 -10.82
N ILE A 53 -3.81 21.03 -10.60
CA ILE A 53 -4.72 20.20 -11.40
C ILE A 53 -4.97 20.87 -12.75
N ALA A 54 -5.24 22.17 -12.76
CA ALA A 54 -5.57 22.93 -13.97
C ALA A 54 -4.40 22.99 -14.97
N ASP A 55 -3.16 23.08 -14.47
CA ASP A 55 -1.96 23.09 -15.32
C ASP A 55 -1.46 21.67 -15.70
N GLY A 56 -2.07 20.62 -15.15
CA GLY A 56 -1.75 19.21 -15.43
C GLY A 56 -0.54 18.64 -14.68
N THR A 57 0.16 19.45 -13.88
CA THR A 57 1.34 19.04 -13.11
C THR A 57 1.00 17.91 -12.15
N LEU A 58 -0.10 18.06 -11.40
CA LEU A 58 -0.52 17.06 -10.42
C LEU A 58 -0.94 15.76 -11.09
N ALA A 59 -1.78 15.85 -12.13
CA ALA A 59 -2.28 14.67 -12.84
C ALA A 59 -1.15 13.85 -13.48
N SER A 60 -0.16 14.53 -14.08
CA SER A 60 1.02 13.89 -14.67
C SER A 60 1.85 13.14 -13.62
N ASN A 61 2.22 13.81 -12.52
CA ASN A 61 3.03 13.19 -11.47
C ASN A 61 2.30 12.04 -10.77
N VAL A 62 1.00 12.21 -10.49
CA VAL A 62 0.16 11.15 -9.91
C VAL A 62 0.07 9.95 -10.83
N GLY A 63 -0.19 10.17 -12.13
CA GLY A 63 -0.28 9.10 -13.12
C GLY A 63 1.01 8.28 -13.20
N ILE A 64 2.16 8.95 -13.24
CA ILE A 64 3.48 8.29 -13.28
C ILE A 64 3.70 7.44 -12.03
N SER A 65 3.45 7.97 -10.83
CA SER A 65 3.59 7.21 -9.58
C SER A 65 2.63 6.02 -9.52
N LEU A 66 1.39 6.18 -10.00
CA LEU A 66 0.42 5.08 -10.07
C LEU A 66 0.86 3.97 -11.03
N VAL A 67 1.44 4.30 -12.18
CA VAL A 67 1.99 3.30 -13.11
C VAL A 67 3.14 2.53 -12.44
N ARG A 68 4.07 3.24 -11.78
CA ARG A 68 5.18 2.61 -11.05
C ARG A 68 4.71 1.68 -9.94
N ILE A 69 3.73 2.13 -9.16
CA ILE A 69 3.07 1.30 -8.14
C ILE A 69 2.44 0.09 -8.83
N GLY A 70 1.58 0.27 -9.84
CA GLY A 70 0.86 -0.82 -10.48
C GLY A 70 1.77 -1.89 -11.10
N VAL A 71 2.81 -1.47 -11.82
CA VAL A 71 3.78 -2.38 -12.46
C VAL A 71 4.61 -3.11 -11.42
N GLY A 72 5.25 -2.38 -10.51
CA GLY A 72 6.07 -2.99 -9.45
C GLY A 72 5.23 -3.88 -8.54
N PHE A 73 3.99 -3.47 -8.24
CA PHE A 73 3.06 -4.24 -7.43
C PHE A 73 2.67 -5.55 -8.11
N SER A 74 2.40 -5.53 -9.41
CA SER A 74 2.08 -6.76 -10.16
C SER A 74 3.27 -7.72 -10.19
N ILE A 75 4.47 -7.19 -10.47
CA ILE A 75 5.71 -7.98 -10.52
C ILE A 75 6.07 -8.57 -9.15
N GLY A 76 5.78 -7.88 -8.04
CA GLY A 76 6.04 -8.39 -6.70
C GLY A 76 4.94 -9.32 -6.16
N ALA A 77 3.68 -8.94 -6.31
CA ALA A 77 2.55 -9.64 -5.67
C ALA A 77 2.27 -11.00 -6.29
N ILE A 78 2.29 -11.10 -7.62
CA ILE A 78 1.97 -12.35 -8.33
C ILE A 78 2.93 -13.49 -7.93
N PRO A 79 4.26 -13.35 -8.04
CA PRO A 79 5.17 -14.41 -7.62
C PRO A 79 5.16 -14.61 -6.10
N ALA A 80 4.88 -13.57 -5.31
CA ALA A 80 4.76 -13.69 -3.87
C ALA A 80 3.58 -14.59 -3.44
N VAL A 81 2.41 -14.43 -4.08
CA VAL A 81 1.25 -15.29 -3.83
C VAL A 81 1.57 -16.73 -4.24
N VAL A 82 2.14 -16.94 -5.43
CA VAL A 82 2.51 -18.28 -5.91
C VAL A 82 3.49 -18.94 -4.94
N LEU A 83 4.57 -18.25 -4.58
CA LEU A 83 5.57 -18.78 -3.66
C LEU A 83 5.00 -19.04 -2.26
N GLY A 84 4.17 -18.12 -1.75
CA GLY A 84 3.53 -18.27 -0.45
C GLY A 84 2.59 -19.47 -0.40
N LEU A 85 1.84 -19.73 -1.47
CA LEU A 85 1.00 -20.93 -1.59
C LEU A 85 1.84 -22.21 -1.64
N VAL A 86 2.94 -22.21 -2.40
CA VAL A 86 3.87 -23.35 -2.47
C VAL A 86 4.45 -23.65 -1.09
N MET A 87 4.94 -22.63 -0.38
CA MET A 87 5.46 -22.78 0.99
C MET A 87 4.38 -23.18 1.99
N GLY A 88 3.13 -22.74 1.81
CA GLY A 88 2.01 -23.17 2.64
C GLY A 88 1.70 -24.66 2.51
N LEU A 89 1.73 -25.17 1.27
CA LEU A 89 1.33 -26.55 0.95
C LEU A 89 2.47 -27.56 1.01
N TRP A 90 3.71 -27.13 0.76
CA TRP A 90 4.86 -28.02 0.62
C TRP A 90 5.88 -27.78 1.74
N TRP A 91 5.95 -28.73 2.69
CA TRP A 91 6.77 -28.61 3.90
C TRP A 91 8.27 -28.37 3.65
N PRO A 92 8.95 -28.94 2.62
CA PRO A 92 10.36 -28.66 2.37
C PRO A 92 10.58 -27.23 1.91
N ALA A 93 9.74 -26.72 0.99
CA ALA A 93 9.80 -25.33 0.57
C ALA A 93 9.59 -24.38 1.74
N ARG A 94 8.65 -24.71 2.65
CA ARG A 94 8.46 -23.96 3.89
C ARG A 94 9.71 -23.93 4.75
N ALA A 95 10.28 -25.10 5.04
CA ALA A 95 11.45 -25.24 5.92
C ALA A 95 12.68 -24.50 5.36
N LEU A 96 12.85 -24.50 4.03
CA LEU A 96 13.98 -23.87 3.37
C LEU A 96 13.81 -22.36 3.20
N LEU A 97 12.64 -21.90 2.72
CA LEU A 97 12.45 -20.53 2.24
C LEU A 97 11.83 -19.60 3.27
N LEU A 98 11.06 -20.10 4.24
CA LEU A 98 10.38 -19.27 5.23
C LEU A 98 11.36 -18.52 6.15
N PRO A 99 12.45 -19.14 6.65
CA PRO A 99 13.45 -18.43 7.43
C PRO A 99 14.12 -17.31 6.62
N ILE A 100 14.45 -17.58 5.35
CA ILE A 100 15.07 -16.61 4.44
C ILE A 100 14.12 -15.43 4.19
N ALA A 101 12.86 -15.71 3.83
CA ALA A 101 11.86 -14.68 3.61
C ALA A 101 11.63 -13.81 4.86
N SER A 102 11.63 -14.42 6.05
CA SER A 102 11.48 -13.71 7.32
C SER A 102 12.69 -12.82 7.64
N ALA A 103 13.90 -13.30 7.37
CA ALA A 103 15.12 -12.51 7.55
C ALA A 103 15.18 -11.31 6.60
N LEU A 104 14.91 -11.53 5.31
CA LEU A 104 14.90 -10.46 4.30
C LEU A 104 13.75 -9.47 4.52
N TYR A 105 12.63 -9.93 5.09
CA TYR A 105 11.53 -9.04 5.48
C TYR A 105 11.93 -7.99 6.51
N ALA A 106 12.89 -8.26 7.41
CA ALA A 106 13.31 -7.27 8.40
C ALA A 106 14.11 -6.10 7.81
N ILE A 107 14.68 -6.26 6.61
CA ILE A 107 15.52 -5.24 5.98
C ILE A 107 14.67 -4.04 5.56
N PRO A 108 15.02 -2.80 5.94
CA PRO A 108 14.34 -1.60 5.47
C PRO A 108 14.53 -1.45 3.96
N LYS A 109 13.45 -1.56 3.18
CA LYS A 109 13.57 -1.56 1.70
C LYS A 109 14.00 -0.22 1.14
N ILE A 110 13.65 0.89 1.81
CA ILE A 110 14.14 2.22 1.41
C ILE A 110 15.68 2.30 1.44
N ALA A 111 16.35 1.58 2.35
CA ALA A 111 17.82 1.53 2.40
C ALA A 111 18.44 0.74 1.24
N LEU A 112 17.65 -0.07 0.53
CA LEU A 112 18.09 -0.82 -0.64
C LEU A 112 18.01 -0.01 -1.94
N VAL A 113 17.39 1.18 -1.92
CA VAL A 113 17.21 2.02 -3.12
C VAL A 113 18.54 2.21 -3.87
N PRO A 114 19.65 2.66 -3.25
CA PRO A 114 20.91 2.86 -3.97
C PRO A 114 21.44 1.57 -4.63
N LEU A 115 21.31 0.43 -3.97
CA LEU A 115 21.74 -0.87 -4.50
C LEU A 115 20.87 -1.30 -5.70
N VAL A 116 19.55 -1.10 -5.59
CA VAL A 116 18.63 -1.41 -6.69
C VAL A 116 18.91 -0.52 -7.89
N LEU A 117 19.16 0.77 -7.69
CA LEU A 117 19.50 1.69 -8.78
C LEU A 117 20.87 1.38 -9.39
N LEU A 118 21.82 0.85 -8.60
CA LEU A 118 23.10 0.37 -9.13
C LEU A 118 22.92 -0.81 -10.08
N VAL A 119 22.04 -1.76 -9.74
CA VAL A 119 21.84 -2.99 -10.52
C VAL A 119 20.91 -2.78 -11.71
N PHE A 120 19.80 -2.06 -11.52
CA PHE A 120 18.74 -1.89 -12.52
C PHE A 120 18.79 -0.52 -13.23
N GLY A 121 19.72 0.36 -12.84
CA GLY A 121 19.82 1.72 -13.33
C GLY A 121 18.84 2.70 -12.67
N THR A 122 19.01 3.98 -12.98
CA THR A 122 18.18 5.10 -12.48
C THR A 122 16.86 5.29 -13.23
N GLY A 123 16.63 4.51 -14.27
CA GLY A 123 15.39 4.52 -15.05
C GLY A 123 14.21 3.89 -14.31
N GLU A 124 13.15 3.55 -15.07
CA GLU A 124 11.92 2.99 -14.51
C GLU A 124 12.10 1.57 -13.93
N ALA A 125 13.03 0.78 -14.47
CA ALA A 125 13.27 -0.59 -14.01
C ALA A 125 13.66 -0.67 -12.53
N GLY A 126 14.54 0.23 -12.06
CA GLY A 126 14.92 0.29 -10.64
C GLY A 126 13.74 0.65 -9.72
N LYS A 127 12.87 1.55 -10.18
CA LYS A 127 11.66 1.98 -9.44
C LYS A 127 10.65 0.83 -9.35
N TYR A 128 10.44 0.09 -10.44
CA TYR A 128 9.58 -1.10 -10.43
C TYR A 128 10.16 -2.19 -9.52
N ALA A 129 11.47 -2.43 -9.59
CA ALA A 129 12.16 -3.44 -8.80
C ALA A 129 12.06 -3.17 -7.30
N ILE A 130 12.29 -1.93 -6.86
CA ILE A 130 12.23 -1.61 -5.43
C ILE A 130 10.80 -1.73 -4.88
N VAL A 131 9.79 -1.33 -5.66
CA VAL A 131 8.39 -1.53 -5.31
C VAL A 131 8.10 -3.04 -5.19
N ALA A 132 8.50 -3.84 -6.18
CA ALA A 132 8.29 -5.29 -6.17
C ALA A 132 8.92 -5.96 -4.95
N ILE A 133 10.19 -5.67 -4.66
CA ILE A 133 10.91 -6.20 -3.48
C ILE A 133 10.20 -5.82 -2.18
N SER A 134 9.69 -4.58 -2.10
CA SER A 134 9.06 -4.04 -0.89
C SER A 134 7.78 -4.78 -0.52
N ILE A 135 7.01 -5.21 -1.51
CA ILE A 135 5.75 -5.91 -1.29
C ILE A 135 5.92 -7.43 -1.24
N PHE A 136 6.94 -7.97 -1.92
CA PHE A 136 7.07 -9.40 -2.18
C PHE A 136 7.05 -10.21 -0.89
N PHE A 137 7.94 -9.88 0.05
CA PHE A 137 8.06 -10.64 1.29
C PHE A 137 6.81 -10.52 2.18
N LEU A 138 6.19 -9.36 2.21
CA LEU A 138 4.98 -9.13 3.00
C LEU A 138 3.81 -9.99 2.49
N VAL A 139 3.64 -10.05 1.16
CA VAL A 139 2.62 -10.88 0.51
C VAL A 139 2.94 -12.37 0.68
N VAL A 140 4.20 -12.80 0.53
CA VAL A 140 4.63 -14.20 0.80
C VAL A 140 4.23 -14.61 2.21
N LEU A 141 4.66 -13.84 3.23
CA LEU A 141 4.46 -14.20 4.63
C LEU A 141 2.97 -14.26 5.00
N ASN A 142 2.17 -13.30 4.54
CA ASN A 142 0.71 -13.33 4.75
C ASN A 142 0.02 -14.49 4.02
N THR A 143 0.48 -14.83 2.81
CA THR A 143 -0.04 -15.97 2.06
C THR A 143 0.26 -17.29 2.76
N VAL A 144 1.50 -17.47 3.23
CA VAL A 144 1.90 -18.67 4.01
C VAL A 144 1.06 -18.78 5.27
N ALA A 145 0.92 -17.69 6.03
CA ALA A 145 0.09 -17.66 7.23
C ALA A 145 -1.36 -18.04 6.92
N GLY A 146 -1.92 -17.54 5.81
CA GLY A 146 -3.26 -17.88 5.35
C GLY A 146 -3.45 -19.36 5.07
N VAL A 147 -2.52 -19.99 4.35
CA VAL A 147 -2.60 -21.43 4.07
C VAL A 147 -2.46 -22.26 5.34
N LEU A 148 -1.56 -21.87 6.24
CA LEU A 148 -1.32 -22.58 7.50
C LEU A 148 -2.48 -22.47 8.49
N ALA A 149 -3.31 -21.44 8.37
CA ALA A 149 -4.51 -21.25 9.19
C ALA A 149 -5.70 -22.10 8.74
N ILE A 150 -5.64 -22.71 7.55
CA ILE A 150 -6.69 -23.61 7.06
C ILE A 150 -6.69 -24.90 7.89
N ASP A 151 -7.86 -25.33 8.36
CA ASP A 151 -8.01 -26.61 9.05
C ASP A 151 -7.52 -27.76 8.14
N ARG A 152 -6.63 -28.58 8.68
CA ARG A 152 -6.07 -29.73 7.99
C ARG A 152 -7.14 -30.70 7.50
N ALA A 153 -8.28 -30.77 8.18
CA ALA A 153 -9.43 -31.57 7.76
C ALA A 153 -9.87 -31.25 6.32
N TYR A 154 -9.88 -29.98 5.90
CA TYR A 154 -10.25 -29.61 4.53
C TYR A 154 -9.25 -30.13 3.49
N LEU A 155 -7.96 -30.10 3.80
CA LEU A 155 -6.90 -30.61 2.93
C LEU A 155 -6.90 -32.14 2.85
N GLU A 156 -7.22 -32.81 3.96
CA GLU A 156 -7.34 -34.27 4.05
C GLU A 156 -8.58 -34.79 3.31
N VAL A 157 -9.73 -34.12 3.48
CA VAL A 157 -10.96 -34.42 2.71
C VAL A 157 -10.68 -34.29 1.22
N ALA A 158 -10.11 -33.18 0.76
CA ALA A 158 -9.78 -33.02 -0.65
C ALA A 158 -8.86 -34.14 -1.17
N ARG A 159 -7.87 -34.57 -0.37
CA ARG A 159 -7.00 -35.70 -0.71
C ARG A 159 -7.75 -37.02 -0.79
N ASN A 160 -8.68 -37.29 0.13
CA ASN A 160 -9.49 -38.52 0.14
C ASN A 160 -10.46 -38.60 -1.05
N PHE A 161 -10.93 -37.46 -1.56
CA PHE A 161 -11.72 -37.36 -2.79
C PHE A 161 -10.85 -37.37 -4.07
N GLY A 162 -9.55 -37.68 -3.97
CA GLY A 162 -8.66 -37.83 -5.12
C GLY A 162 -8.12 -36.51 -5.70
N ALA A 163 -8.27 -35.38 -5.00
CA ALA A 163 -7.74 -34.10 -5.48
C ALA A 163 -6.20 -34.13 -5.55
N GLY A 164 -5.67 -34.03 -6.77
CA GLY A 164 -4.24 -33.87 -7.04
C GLY A 164 -3.66 -32.59 -6.42
N ALA A 165 -2.34 -32.40 -6.51
CA ALA A 165 -1.68 -31.22 -5.95
C ALA A 165 -2.22 -29.90 -6.51
N GLY A 166 -2.41 -29.81 -7.84
CA GLY A 166 -2.98 -28.62 -8.48
C GLY A 166 -4.45 -28.37 -8.13
N ALA A 167 -5.24 -29.43 -7.98
CA ALA A 167 -6.62 -29.32 -7.53
C ALA A 167 -6.68 -28.75 -6.10
N ARG A 168 -5.91 -29.32 -5.15
CA ARG A 168 -5.82 -28.82 -3.78
C ARG A 168 -5.34 -27.36 -3.70
N PHE A 169 -4.43 -26.97 -4.59
CA PHE A 169 -3.98 -25.58 -4.72
C PHE A 169 -5.13 -24.65 -5.08
N LEU A 170 -5.88 -24.95 -6.15
CA LEU A 170 -6.92 -24.07 -6.69
C LEU A 170 -8.24 -24.10 -5.91
N THR A 171 -8.61 -25.24 -5.31
CA THR A 171 -9.94 -25.44 -4.71
C THR A 171 -9.98 -25.31 -3.19
N VAL A 172 -8.84 -25.46 -2.51
CA VAL A 172 -8.77 -25.37 -1.04
C VAL A 172 -7.80 -24.30 -0.59
N ALA A 173 -6.53 -24.40 -1.00
CA ALA A 173 -5.48 -23.54 -0.48
C ALA A 173 -5.64 -22.08 -0.90
N LEU A 174 -5.84 -21.82 -2.20
CA LEU A 174 -6.01 -20.47 -2.70
C LEU A 174 -7.28 -19.82 -2.12
N PRO A 175 -8.49 -20.40 -2.23
CA PRO A 175 -9.70 -19.79 -1.67
C PRO A 175 -9.63 -19.61 -0.15
N GLY A 176 -9.11 -20.60 0.58
CA GLY A 176 -8.97 -20.52 2.04
C GLY A 176 -7.98 -19.45 2.49
N ALA A 177 -6.91 -19.22 1.72
CA ALA A 177 -5.91 -18.21 2.03
C ALA A 177 -6.26 -16.80 1.52
N LEU A 178 -7.26 -16.64 0.64
CA LEU A 178 -7.61 -15.34 0.04
C LEU A 178 -7.75 -14.19 1.05
N PRO A 179 -8.45 -14.31 2.20
CA PRO A 179 -8.52 -13.22 3.18
C PRO A 179 -7.14 -12.75 3.68
N SER A 180 -6.21 -13.68 3.89
CA SER A 180 -4.85 -13.37 4.34
C SER A 180 -4.01 -12.82 3.19
N ILE A 181 -4.18 -13.35 1.97
CA ILE A 181 -3.57 -12.80 0.76
C ILE A 181 -3.97 -11.33 0.60
N PHE A 182 -5.26 -11.00 0.67
CA PHE A 182 -5.75 -9.62 0.58
C PHE A 182 -5.22 -8.73 1.71
N THR A 183 -5.07 -9.27 2.92
CA THR A 183 -4.40 -8.55 4.02
C THR A 183 -2.95 -8.21 3.63
N GLY A 184 -2.20 -9.17 3.09
CA GLY A 184 -0.84 -8.95 2.59
C GLY A 184 -0.77 -7.95 1.43
N LEU A 185 -1.68 -8.04 0.46
CA LEU A 185 -1.78 -7.12 -0.67
C LEU A 185 -2.06 -5.69 -0.22
N ARG A 186 -2.99 -5.51 0.72
CA ARG A 186 -3.37 -4.21 1.30
C ARG A 186 -2.20 -3.54 2.01
N LEU A 187 -1.53 -4.28 2.88
CA LEU A 187 -0.32 -3.78 3.54
C LEU A 187 0.77 -3.50 2.49
N GLY A 188 0.89 -4.36 1.48
CA GLY A 188 1.83 -4.21 0.38
C GLY A 188 1.62 -2.90 -0.39
N LEU A 189 0.37 -2.52 -0.68
CA LEU A 189 0.07 -1.25 -1.33
C LEU A 189 0.52 -0.06 -0.49
N GLY A 190 0.23 -0.06 0.81
CA GLY A 190 0.73 0.99 1.71
C GLY A 190 2.25 1.12 1.67
N PHE A 191 2.96 0.00 1.76
CA PHE A 191 4.43 -0.03 1.65
C PHE A 191 4.93 0.41 0.27
N SER A 192 4.24 0.03 -0.82
CA SER A 192 4.62 0.43 -2.17
C SER A 192 4.59 1.94 -2.34
N LEU A 193 3.58 2.60 -1.77
CA LEU A 193 3.44 4.05 -1.82
C LEU A 193 4.55 4.75 -1.03
N ILE A 194 4.83 4.27 0.20
CA ILE A 194 5.92 4.81 1.04
C ILE A 194 7.25 4.71 0.30
N VAL A 195 7.56 3.54 -0.25
CA VAL A 195 8.85 3.29 -0.91
C VAL A 195 8.95 4.02 -2.24
N ILE A 196 7.89 4.08 -3.05
CA ILE A 196 7.97 4.78 -4.34
C ILE A 196 8.12 6.28 -4.13
N VAL A 197 7.38 6.89 -3.19
CA VAL A 197 7.52 8.33 -2.89
C VAL A 197 8.91 8.63 -2.38
N GLY A 198 9.46 7.80 -1.47
CA GLY A 198 10.84 7.93 -1.03
C GLY A 198 11.88 7.73 -2.14
N THR A 199 11.63 6.80 -3.06
CA THR A 199 12.50 6.55 -4.22
C THR A 199 12.46 7.71 -5.20
N GLU A 200 11.28 8.25 -5.47
CA GLU A 200 11.08 9.39 -6.36
C GLU A 200 11.72 10.67 -5.81
N PHE A 201 11.69 10.83 -4.49
CA PHE A 201 12.34 11.93 -3.77
C PHE A 201 13.86 11.93 -3.97
N ILE A 202 14.49 10.75 -4.02
CA ILE A 202 15.95 10.61 -4.10
C ILE A 202 16.44 10.52 -5.56
N ALA A 203 15.71 9.81 -6.42
CA ALA A 203 16.25 9.34 -7.70
C ALA A 203 15.18 9.19 -8.80
N SER A 204 14.39 10.25 -9.04
CA SER A 204 13.46 10.27 -10.18
C SER A 204 13.20 11.69 -10.64
N ASP A 205 13.11 11.91 -11.95
CA ASP A 205 12.80 13.23 -12.55
C ASP A 205 11.30 13.53 -12.65
N SER A 206 10.46 12.61 -12.16
CA SER A 206 9.01 12.73 -12.18
C SER A 206 8.37 11.89 -11.07
N GLY A 207 7.09 12.14 -10.81
CA GLY A 207 6.30 11.46 -9.79
C GLY A 207 6.02 12.35 -8.59
N ILE A 208 5.08 11.93 -7.74
CA ILE A 208 4.65 12.71 -6.58
C ILE A 208 5.81 12.96 -5.61
N GLY A 209 6.69 11.98 -5.40
CA GLY A 209 7.87 12.18 -4.54
C GLY A 209 8.83 13.22 -5.10
N ARG A 210 8.96 13.31 -6.43
CA ARG A 210 9.76 14.35 -7.09
C ARG A 210 9.10 15.73 -6.95
N LEU A 211 7.78 15.81 -7.16
CA LEU A 211 7.03 17.05 -6.93
C LEU A 211 7.23 17.57 -5.49
N ILE A 212 7.12 16.69 -4.49
CA ILE A 212 7.36 17.05 -3.08
C ILE A 212 8.80 17.57 -2.90
N TYR A 213 9.78 16.86 -3.46
CA TYR A 213 11.19 17.23 -3.33
C TYR A 213 11.52 18.58 -3.99
N ASP A 214 11.08 18.80 -5.21
CA ASP A 214 11.36 20.04 -5.94
C ASP A 214 10.66 21.25 -5.31
N SER A 215 9.47 21.04 -4.75
CA SER A 215 8.76 22.05 -3.97
C SER A 215 9.46 22.34 -2.65
N TYR A 216 10.01 21.33 -1.98
CA TYR A 216 10.86 21.51 -0.80
C TYR A 216 12.12 22.34 -1.13
N GLN A 217 12.84 22.01 -2.20
CA GLN A 217 14.05 22.72 -2.61
C GLN A 217 13.81 24.20 -2.95
N ARG A 218 12.64 24.52 -3.52
CA ARG A 218 12.24 25.89 -3.85
C ARG A 218 11.52 26.63 -2.71
N LEU A 219 11.32 25.97 -1.56
CA LEU A 219 10.48 26.46 -0.45
C LEU A 219 9.05 26.80 -0.88
N ALA A 220 8.54 26.14 -1.93
CA ALA A 220 7.15 26.21 -2.38
C ALA A 220 6.29 25.30 -1.48
N LEU A 221 6.12 25.71 -0.22
CA LEU A 221 5.56 24.83 0.81
C LEU A 221 4.10 24.46 0.53
N ARG A 222 3.29 25.32 -0.10
CA ARG A 222 1.92 24.96 -0.51
C ARG A 222 1.91 23.75 -1.43
N ASP A 223 2.70 23.78 -2.50
CA ASP A 223 2.85 22.68 -3.47
C ASP A 223 3.36 21.40 -2.79
N MET A 224 4.33 21.54 -1.87
CA MET A 224 4.86 20.42 -1.08
C MET A 224 3.76 19.76 -0.24
N PHE A 225 2.99 20.56 0.50
CA PHE A 225 1.86 20.08 1.30
C PHE A 225 0.75 19.46 0.43
N VAL A 226 0.46 20.03 -0.73
CA VAL A 226 -0.47 19.42 -1.70
C VAL A 226 0.03 18.04 -2.11
N GLY A 227 1.31 17.89 -2.45
CA GLY A 227 1.91 16.60 -2.76
C GLY A 227 1.73 15.58 -1.63
N LEU A 228 2.02 15.97 -0.38
CA LEU A 228 1.85 15.12 0.81
C LEU A 228 0.39 14.70 1.05
N VAL A 229 -0.55 15.64 0.93
CA VAL A 229 -2.00 15.36 1.08
C VAL A 229 -2.46 14.40 -0.01
N VAL A 230 -2.05 14.62 -1.26
CA VAL A 230 -2.37 13.77 -2.39
C VAL A 230 -1.79 12.37 -2.21
N THR A 231 -0.57 12.22 -1.71
CA THR A 231 -0.02 10.91 -1.34
C THR A 231 -0.92 10.21 -0.32
N GLY A 232 -1.33 10.89 0.75
CA GLY A 232 -2.25 10.31 1.75
C GLY A 232 -3.59 9.86 1.15
N LEU A 233 -4.18 10.69 0.29
CA LEU A 233 -5.43 10.38 -0.42
C LEU A 233 -5.27 9.18 -1.36
N LEU A 234 -4.15 9.07 -2.08
CA LEU A 234 -3.86 7.91 -2.93
C LEU A 234 -3.71 6.64 -2.12
N GLY A 235 -3.02 6.68 -0.98
CA GLY A 235 -2.90 5.52 -0.09
C GLY A 235 -4.26 5.02 0.39
N TRP A 236 -5.13 5.95 0.81
CA TRP A 236 -6.51 5.63 1.19
C TRP A 236 -7.30 5.06 0.01
N LEU A 237 -7.24 5.70 -1.17
CA LEU A 237 -7.97 5.28 -2.37
C LEU A 237 -7.54 3.89 -2.86
N LEU A 238 -6.23 3.64 -2.92
CA LEU A 238 -5.67 2.34 -3.32
C LEU A 238 -6.09 1.23 -2.35
N THR A 239 -6.08 1.52 -1.06
CA THR A 239 -6.57 0.60 -0.02
C THR A 239 -8.06 0.33 -0.21
N PHE A 240 -8.87 1.38 -0.40
CA PHE A 240 -10.30 1.26 -0.64
C PHE A 240 -10.64 0.41 -1.88
N VAL A 241 -9.88 0.57 -2.97
CA VAL A 241 -10.05 -0.25 -4.18
C VAL A 241 -9.78 -1.73 -3.89
N VAL A 242 -8.73 -2.05 -3.14
CA VAL A 242 -8.46 -3.45 -2.75
C VAL A 242 -9.55 -4.00 -1.85
N ASP A 243 -10.07 -3.24 -0.91
CA ASP A 243 -11.18 -3.66 -0.06
C ASP A 243 -12.44 -3.98 -0.87
N LEU A 244 -12.72 -3.18 -1.90
CA LEU A 244 -13.85 -3.41 -2.80
C LEU A 244 -13.65 -4.71 -3.62
N ILE A 245 -12.44 -4.95 -4.10
CA ILE A 245 -12.06 -6.17 -4.83
C ILE A 245 -12.16 -7.39 -3.89
N GLU A 246 -11.67 -7.27 -2.65
CA GLU A 246 -11.73 -8.32 -1.64
C GLU A 246 -13.18 -8.71 -1.36
N ARG A 247 -14.07 -7.75 -1.12
CA ARG A 247 -15.50 -8.01 -0.86
C ARG A 247 -16.19 -8.77 -1.99
N ARG A 248 -15.77 -8.53 -3.24
CA ARG A 248 -16.29 -9.23 -4.43
C ARG A 248 -15.74 -10.65 -4.55
N LEU A 249 -14.46 -10.85 -4.24
CA LEU A 249 -13.76 -12.13 -4.42
C LEU A 249 -13.80 -13.05 -3.19
N VAL A 250 -14.11 -12.51 -2.02
CA VAL A 250 -14.17 -13.22 -0.73
C VAL A 250 -15.52 -12.95 -0.05
N PRO A 251 -16.66 -13.28 -0.67
CA PRO A 251 -17.99 -13.01 -0.12
C PRO A 251 -18.29 -13.79 1.18
N TRP A 252 -17.57 -14.89 1.43
CA TRP A 252 -17.74 -15.72 2.62
C TRP A 252 -17.09 -15.14 3.88
N ARG A 253 -16.31 -14.05 3.78
CA ARG A 253 -15.78 -13.35 4.95
C ARG A 253 -16.88 -12.40 5.47
N GLU A 254 -17.42 -12.70 6.65
CA GLU A 254 -18.28 -11.74 7.35
C GLU A 254 -17.49 -10.44 7.56
N SER A 255 -17.98 -9.35 6.98
CA SER A 255 -17.39 -8.03 7.15
C SER A 255 -17.65 -7.58 8.59
N ALA A 256 -16.61 -7.56 9.43
CA ALA A 256 -16.66 -7.01 10.78
C ALA A 256 -16.94 -5.49 10.76
#